data_AF-A0A1Z2XNK6-F1
#
_entry.id   AF-A0A1Z2XNK6-F1
#
_cell.length_a   1.000
_cell.length_b   1.000
_cell.length_c   1.000
_cell.angle_alpha   90.00
_cell.angle_beta   90.00
_cell.angle_gamma   90.00
#
_symmetry.space_group_name_H-M   'P 1'
#
loop_
_entity.id
_entity.type
_entity.pdbx_description
1 polymer ?
#
loop_
_entity_poly.entity_id
_entity_poly.type
_entity_poly.pdbx_seq_one_letter_code
_entity_poly.pdbx_strand_id
1 'polypeptide(L)'
;MSWFVPKLTGHGAFTDVYSVMANWGANHGVTVYGHVGAELITLSSMLRIPVNMHNVEPERIFRPHAWAAFGTEDAQSADYRACRAYGPIYG
;
A
#
# COMPACT_ATOMS: atom_id res chain seq x y z
N MET A 1 -0.12 -21.21 -16.02
CA MET A 1 1.15 -20.47 -15.87
C MET A 1 0.87 -19.03 -16.22
N SER A 2 1.16 -18.09 -15.33
CA SER A 2 0.93 -16.66 -15.56
C SER A 2 2.26 -15.93 -15.57
N TRP A 3 2.50 -15.16 -16.62
CA TRP A 3 3.61 -14.20 -16.66
C TRP A 3 3.10 -12.86 -16.16
N PHE A 4 3.76 -12.31 -15.14
CA PHE A 4 3.37 -11.04 -14.50
C PHE A 4 4.47 -10.01 -14.69
N VAL A 5 4.07 -8.78 -15.02
CA VAL A 5 4.97 -7.62 -15.14
C VAL A 5 4.39 -6.50 -14.28
N PRO A 6 5.08 -6.04 -13.22
CA PRO A 6 4.60 -4.94 -12.40
C PRO A 6 4.72 -3.61 -13.16
N LYS A 7 3.78 -2.69 -12.92
CA LYS A 7 3.96 -1.28 -13.30
C LYS A 7 5.09 -0.69 -12.46
N LEU A 8 6.12 -0.17 -13.11
CA LEU A 8 7.22 0.53 -12.46
C LEU A 8 6.88 2.01 -12.22
N THR A 9 7.49 2.58 -11.19
CA THR A 9 7.35 4.01 -10.86
C THR A 9 8.69 4.75 -10.90
N GLY A 10 9.81 4.03 -10.95
CA GLY A 10 11.15 4.62 -10.87
C GLY A 10 11.61 4.98 -9.45
N HIS A 11 10.80 4.68 -8.42
CA HIS A 11 11.07 5.05 -7.03
C HIS A 11 10.80 3.88 -6.09
N GLY A 12 11.47 3.86 -4.92
CA GLY A 12 11.26 2.87 -3.88
C GLY A 12 11.40 1.42 -4.37
N ALA A 13 10.47 0.55 -4.00
CA ALA A 13 10.48 -0.86 -4.40
C ALA A 13 10.07 -1.12 -5.88
N PHE A 14 9.76 -0.07 -6.64
CA PHE A 14 9.27 -0.16 -8.03
C PHE A 14 10.20 0.54 -9.02
N THR A 15 11.51 0.55 -8.74
CA THR A 15 12.57 1.00 -9.66
C THR A 15 12.74 0.07 -10.86
N ASP A 16 12.65 -1.24 -10.62
CA ASP A 16 12.77 -2.30 -11.62
C ASP A 16 12.05 -3.58 -11.15
N VAL A 17 11.91 -4.56 -12.05
CA VAL A 17 11.18 -5.81 -11.77
C VAL A 17 11.87 -6.63 -10.67
N TYR A 18 13.20 -6.58 -10.61
CA TYR A 18 13.96 -7.27 -9.57
C TYR A 18 13.64 -6.70 -8.19
N SER A 19 13.61 -5.38 -8.07
CA SER A 19 13.33 -4.66 -6.84
C SER A 19 11.91 -4.97 -6.32
N VAL A 20 10.93 -5.14 -7.21
CA VAL A 20 9.59 -5.59 -6.81
C VAL A 20 9.64 -6.97 -6.17
N MET A 21 10.38 -7.91 -6.77
CA MET A 21 10.53 -9.27 -6.25
C MET A 21 11.32 -9.30 -4.94
N ALA A 22 12.42 -8.55 -4.87
CA ALA A 22 13.32 -8.52 -3.71
C ALA A 22 12.66 -7.90 -2.46
N ASN A 23 11.65 -7.04 -2.64
CA ASN A 23 10.89 -6.45 -1.55
C ASN A 23 9.59 -7.21 -1.23
N TRP A 24 9.30 -8.31 -1.95
CA TRP A 24 8.12 -9.12 -1.68
C TRP A 24 8.32 -9.96 -0.41
N GLY A 25 7.42 -9.80 0.57
CA GLY A 25 7.63 -10.31 1.94
C GLY A 25 7.31 -11.80 2.18
N ALA A 26 6.94 -12.57 1.15
CA ALA A 26 6.56 -13.97 1.29
C ALA A 26 6.88 -14.78 0.02
N ASN A 27 6.81 -16.11 0.08
CA ASN A 27 6.96 -16.95 -1.11
C ASN A 27 5.66 -17.06 -1.94
N HIS A 28 4.54 -16.56 -1.42
CA HIS A 28 3.23 -16.57 -2.06
C HIS A 28 2.71 -15.14 -2.30
N GLY A 29 1.78 -15.01 -3.25
CA GLY A 29 1.03 -13.80 -3.52
C GLY A 29 -0.37 -14.14 -4.03
N VAL A 30 -1.26 -13.15 -4.03
CA VAL A 30 -2.60 -13.27 -4.58
C VAL A 30 -2.74 -12.31 -5.75
N THR A 31 -3.26 -12.79 -6.86
CA THR A 31 -3.58 -11.98 -8.03
C THR A 31 -5.09 -11.82 -8.14
N VAL A 32 -5.53 -10.60 -8.42
CA VAL A 32 -6.94 -10.25 -8.63
C VAL A 32 -7.05 -9.56 -9.98
N TYR A 33 -8.11 -9.84 -10.73
CA TYR A 33 -8.36 -9.19 -12.01
C TYR A 33 -8.68 -7.70 -11.81
N GLY A 34 -8.11 -6.84 -12.66
CA GLY A 34 -8.27 -5.38 -12.60
C GLY A 34 -7.26 -4.67 -11.69
N HIS A 35 -7.19 -3.33 -11.81
CA HIS A 35 -6.26 -2.51 -11.02
C HIS A 35 -6.94 -1.97 -9.74
N VAL A 36 -7.17 -2.88 -8.79
CA VAL A 36 -7.91 -2.63 -7.54
C VAL A 36 -7.05 -2.14 -6.36
N GLY A 37 -5.87 -1.60 -6.64
CA GLY A 37 -4.90 -1.22 -5.60
C GLY A 37 -5.40 -0.09 -4.69
N ALA A 38 -6.14 0.89 -5.24
CA ALA A 38 -6.69 2.01 -4.47
C ALA A 38 -7.79 1.55 -3.49
N GLU A 39 -8.58 0.57 -3.92
CA GLU A 39 -9.63 -0.09 -3.14
C GLU A 39 -9.01 -0.88 -1.98
N LEU A 40 -7.91 -1.60 -2.23
CA LEU A 40 -7.15 -2.30 -1.18
C LEU A 40 -6.54 -1.32 -0.18
N ILE A 41 -5.97 -0.19 -0.63
CA ILE A 41 -5.45 0.85 0.28
C ILE A 41 -6.57 1.41 1.16
N THR A 42 -7.74 1.70 0.57
CA THR A 42 -8.90 2.20 1.30
C THR A 42 -9.36 1.19 2.35
N LEU A 43 -9.53 -0.08 1.95
CA LEU A 43 -9.92 -1.17 2.86
C LEU A 43 -8.90 -1.36 4.00
N SER A 44 -7.61 -1.39 3.68
CA SER A 44 -6.53 -1.51 4.67
C SER A 44 -6.57 -0.37 5.70
N SER A 45 -6.85 0.87 5.26
CA SER A 45 -7.00 2.00 6.19
C SER A 45 -8.22 1.87 7.11
N MET A 46 -9.34 1.36 6.62
CA MET A 46 -10.51 1.06 7.45
C MET A 46 -10.18 0.02 8.52
N LEU A 47 -9.40 -1.01 8.15
CA LEU A 47 -8.95 -2.10 9.01
C LEU A 47 -7.72 -1.76 9.87
N ARG A 48 -7.14 -0.56 9.71
CA ARG A 48 -5.91 -0.11 10.38
C ARG A 48 -4.71 -1.03 10.13
N ILE A 49 -4.59 -1.54 8.90
CA ILE A 49 -3.46 -2.34 8.43
C ILE A 49 -2.55 -1.41 7.61
N PRO A 50 -1.30 -1.15 8.02
CA PRO A 50 -0.40 -0.27 7.28
C PRO A 50 0.01 -0.89 5.95
N VAL A 51 0.04 -0.09 4.88
CA VAL A 51 0.50 -0.53 3.56
C VAL A 51 1.99 -0.21 3.40
N ASN A 52 2.83 -1.23 3.44
CA ASN A 52 4.29 -1.09 3.38
C ASN A 52 4.84 -0.91 1.95
N MET A 53 4.10 -1.35 0.92
CA MET A 53 4.53 -1.33 -0.47
C MET A 53 3.33 -1.24 -1.42
N HIS A 54 3.29 -0.22 -2.30
CA HIS A 54 2.32 -0.12 -3.41
C HIS A 54 2.88 0.77 -4.54
N ASN A 55 2.35 0.60 -5.75
CA ASN A 55 2.65 1.46 -6.93
C ASN A 55 1.42 2.22 -7.44
N VAL A 56 0.37 2.32 -6.62
CA VAL A 56 -0.82 3.14 -6.88
C VAL A 56 -0.42 4.62 -6.92
N GLU A 57 -1.01 5.35 -7.86
CA GLU A 57 -0.81 6.79 -8.05
C GLU A 57 -1.28 7.58 -6.80
N PRO A 58 -0.53 8.60 -6.34
CA PRO A 58 -0.87 9.33 -5.11
C PRO A 58 -2.28 9.91 -5.08
N GLU A 59 -2.79 10.36 -6.22
CA GLU A 59 -4.11 11.01 -6.35
C GLU A 59 -5.27 10.03 -6.15
N ARG A 60 -4.99 8.72 -6.25
CA ARG A 60 -5.98 7.65 -6.03
C ARG A 60 -5.97 7.12 -4.59
N ILE A 61 -5.03 7.57 -3.76
CA ILE A 61 -4.97 7.15 -2.36
C ILE A 61 -6.12 7.82 -1.60
N PHE A 62 -7.06 7.00 -1.14
CA PHE A 62 -8.19 7.45 -0.33
C PHE A 62 -8.17 6.73 1.02
N ARG A 63 -8.18 7.52 2.09
CA ARG A 63 -8.15 7.07 3.49
C ARG A 63 -9.08 7.97 4.32
N PRO A 64 -9.50 7.58 5.54
CA PRO A 64 -10.25 8.48 6.41
C PRO A 64 -9.49 9.80 6.62
N HIS A 65 -10.21 10.92 6.58
CA HIS A 65 -9.61 12.28 6.66
C HIS A 65 -8.66 12.46 7.85
N ALA A 66 -8.90 11.72 8.94
CA ALA A 66 -8.06 11.73 10.13
C ALA A 66 -6.59 11.34 9.87
N TRP A 67 -6.29 10.59 8.80
CA TRP A 67 -4.90 10.25 8.42
C TRP A 67 -4.06 11.50 8.12
N ALA A 68 -4.67 12.56 7.58
CA ALA A 68 -3.95 13.80 7.28
C ALA A 68 -3.39 14.50 8.53
N ALA A 69 -4.00 14.28 9.71
CA ALA A 69 -3.49 14.79 10.97
C ALA A 69 -2.18 14.12 11.41
N PHE A 70 -1.86 12.94 10.86
CA PHE A 70 -0.60 12.25 11.10
C PHE A 70 0.51 12.66 10.12
N GLY A 71 0.24 13.58 9.19
CA GLY A 71 1.19 14.09 8.19
C GLY A 71 0.65 14.00 6.77
N THR A 72 1.12 14.89 5.90
CA THR A 72 0.64 15.02 4.52
C THR A 72 1.74 14.85 3.46
N GLU A 73 3.01 15.07 3.82
CA GLU A 73 4.15 14.94 2.88
C GLU A 73 4.58 13.47 2.71
N ASP A 74 4.65 12.72 3.81
CA ASP A 74 5.00 11.31 3.82
C ASP A 74 3.76 10.47 4.13
N ALA A 75 3.05 10.08 3.06
CA ALA A 75 1.83 9.30 3.14
C ALA A 75 2.05 7.88 3.72
N GLN A 76 3.26 7.33 3.63
CA GLN A 76 3.58 6.03 4.20
C GLN A 76 3.75 6.16 5.71
N SER A 77 4.58 7.10 6.16
CA SER A 77 4.81 7.37 7.59
C SER A 77 3.53 7.78 8.31
N ALA A 78 2.67 8.59 7.67
CA ALA A 78 1.35 8.93 8.18
C ALA A 78 0.46 7.69 8.35
N ASP A 79 0.49 6.74 7.41
CA ASP A 79 -0.27 5.48 7.49
C ASP A 79 0.17 4.62 8.68
N TYR A 80 1.48 4.44 8.86
CA TYR A 80 2.04 3.72 10.01
C TYR A 80 1.64 4.37 11.34
N ARG A 81 1.74 5.70 11.44
CA ARG A 81 1.38 6.43 12.68
C ARG A 81 -0.12 6.31 12.98
N ALA A 82 -0.97 6.48 11.97
CA ALA A 82 -2.42 6.38 12.13
C ALA A 82 -2.85 4.96 12.52
N CYS A 83 -2.36 3.93 11.80
CA CYS A 83 -2.65 2.53 12.11
C CYS A 83 -2.18 2.15 13.52
N ARG A 84 -0.99 2.63 13.95
CA ARG A 84 -0.49 2.41 15.31
C ARG A 84 -1.34 3.11 16.36
N ALA A 85 -1.79 4.34 16.10
CA ALA A 85 -2.56 5.12 17.07
C ALA A 85 -3.98 4.59 17.26
N TYR A 86 -4.64 4.16 16.18
CA TYR A 86 -6.03 3.68 16.24
C TYR A 86 -6.15 2.19 16.58
N GLY A 87 -5.12 1.39 16.31
CA GLY A 87 -5.14 -0.05 16.60
C GLY A 87 -6.17 -0.83 15.76
N PRO A 88 -6.26 -2.16 15.95
CA PRO A 88 -7.19 -3.01 15.22
C PRO A 88 -8.65 -2.72 15.62
N ILE A 89 -9.60 -2.96 14.69
CA ILE A 89 -11.04 -2.65 14.91
C ILE A 89 -11.63 -3.39 16.11
N TYR A 90 -11.18 -4.61 16.36
CA TYR A 90 -11.73 -5.51 17.37
C TYR A 90 -10.70 -5.87 18.45
N GLY A 91 -9.72 -4.98 18.68
CA GLY A 91 -8.66 -5.13 19.68
C GLY A 91 -9.10 -4.86 21.11
#